data_AF-A0A6V7STF9-F1
#
_entry.id   AF-A0A6V7STF9-F1
#
_cell.length_a   1.000
_cell.length_b   1.000
_cell.length_c   1.000
_cell.angle_alpha   90.00
_cell.angle_beta   90.00
_cell.angle_gamma   90.00
#
_symmetry.space_group_name_H-M   'P 1'
#
loop_
_entity.id
_entity.type
_entity.pdbx_description
1 polymer ?
#
loop_
_entity_poly.entity_id
_entity_poly.type
_entity_poly.pdbx_seq_one_letter_code
_entity_poly.pdbx_strand_id
1 'polypeptide(L)'
;MKISTTILVLFIILKCVLSFNLSIGPKGNNVSLDKHNKKDTNIDQSKNKIVEEFDKISDDFSDDINTIKQTIKDLFLDVEASFEDTSDDVVKLLSKYSFVPEEKLNIIDGIIRSFIESKKTHIFNSPNAYINQQKEKIKNVCDFTLKKLNSLIQINELNKSHIILKYGKGEAKRGVLESIRNNDNISKNLKLELLKYENVSNQDIRISELIDFITPIYEDFIKKLVDLINDLQIKLNKIPK
;
A
#
# COMPACT_ATOMS: atom_id res chain seq x y z
N MET A 1 -10.42 8.33 31.95
CA MET A 1 -9.25 7.48 31.63
C MET A 1 -8.99 7.48 30.11
N LYS A 2 -8.23 8.44 29.58
CA LYS A 2 -7.79 8.44 28.16
C LYS A 2 -6.30 8.75 27.97
N ILE A 3 -5.60 9.10 29.06
CA ILE A 3 -4.16 9.38 29.07
C ILE A 3 -3.34 8.09 29.15
N SER A 4 -3.92 7.01 29.70
CA SER A 4 -3.18 5.76 29.96
C SER A 4 -2.82 4.97 28.69
N THR A 5 -3.61 5.08 27.62
CA THR A 5 -3.35 4.35 26.36
C THR A 5 -2.30 5.05 25.49
N THR A 6 -2.31 6.38 25.44
CA THR A 6 -1.32 7.16 24.68
C THR A 6 0.08 7.03 25.26
N ILE A 7 0.19 6.99 26.59
CA ILE A 7 1.45 6.71 27.30
C ILE A 7 1.95 5.29 27.00
N LEU A 8 1.04 4.31 26.90
CA LEU A 8 1.39 2.92 26.63
C LEU A 8 1.94 2.74 25.20
N VAL A 9 1.35 3.44 24.22
CA VAL A 9 1.86 3.46 22.84
C VAL A 9 3.23 4.16 22.76
N LEU A 10 3.43 5.25 23.52
CA LEU A 10 4.74 5.92 23.60
C LEU A 10 5.82 4.99 24.19
N PHE A 11 5.49 4.19 25.21
CA PHE A 11 6.42 3.23 25.80
C PHE A 11 6.78 2.07 24.86
N ILE A 12 5.86 1.62 24.01
CA ILE A 12 6.13 0.60 22.99
C ILE A 12 7.13 1.13 21.96
N ILE A 13 6.91 2.35 21.46
CA ILE A 13 7.81 2.99 20.49
C ILE A 13 9.19 3.24 21.11
N LEU A 14 9.25 3.68 22.37
CA LEU A 14 10.50 3.94 23.08
C LEU A 14 11.31 2.65 23.31
N LYS A 15 10.65 1.52 23.60
CA LYS A 15 11.32 0.21 23.67
C LYS A 15 11.92 -0.20 22.32
N CYS A 16 11.21 0.01 21.22
CA CYS A 16 11.73 -0.31 19.88
C CYS A 16 12.98 0.53 19.53
N VAL A 17 13.01 1.82 19.89
CA VAL A 17 14.16 2.70 19.64
C VAL A 17 15.37 2.36 20.54
N LEU A 18 15.14 2.04 21.82
CA LEU A 18 16.21 1.62 22.75
C LEU A 18 16.81 0.26 22.36
N SER A 19 16.02 -0.63 21.76
CA SER A 19 16.47 -1.95 21.28
C SER A 19 17.40 -1.82 20.08
N PHE A 20 17.24 -0.78 19.27
CA PHE A 20 18.12 -0.46 18.14
C PHE A 20 19.44 0.20 18.56
N ASN A 21 19.46 0.92 19.70
CA ASN A 21 20.62 1.68 20.15
C ASN A 21 21.51 0.96 21.20
N LEU A 22 21.19 -0.29 21.58
CA LEU A 22 21.97 -1.06 22.58
C LEU A 22 22.92 -2.12 21.99
N SER A 23 23.30 -2.00 20.72
CA SER A 23 24.36 -2.81 20.10
C SER A 23 25.74 -2.15 20.16
N ILE A 24 26.04 -1.41 21.23
CA ILE A 24 27.41 -0.97 21.54
C ILE A 24 27.91 -1.87 22.67
N GLY A 25 28.75 -2.84 22.29
CA GLY A 25 29.15 -3.96 23.12
C GLY A 25 29.95 -3.59 24.39
N PRO A 26 30.09 -4.53 25.34
CA PRO A 26 30.88 -4.30 26.53
C PRO A 26 32.38 -4.35 26.19
N LYS A 27 33.08 -3.27 26.56
CA LYS A 27 34.53 -3.22 26.69
C LYS A 27 34.99 -4.17 27.80
N GLY A 28 35.83 -5.14 27.43
CA GLY A 28 36.91 -5.70 28.25
C GLY A 28 36.54 -6.71 29.34
N ASN A 29 36.90 -7.99 29.13
CA ASN A 29 38.08 -8.57 29.78
C ASN A 29 38.45 -9.94 29.19
N ASN A 30 39.75 -10.16 29.11
CA ASN A 30 40.43 -11.25 28.40
C ASN A 30 40.03 -12.64 28.87
N VAL A 31 39.54 -13.46 27.95
CA VAL A 31 39.73 -14.91 28.00
C VAL A 31 40.39 -15.29 26.68
N SER A 32 41.67 -15.64 26.75
CA SER A 32 42.42 -16.23 25.66
C SER A 32 41.78 -17.59 25.32
N LEU A 33 40.85 -17.58 24.37
CA LEU A 33 40.46 -18.79 23.68
C LEU A 33 41.46 -19.00 22.55
N ASP A 34 42.20 -20.10 22.66
CA ASP A 34 43.10 -20.60 21.64
C ASP A 34 42.50 -20.43 20.24
N LYS A 35 43.35 -19.94 19.34
CA LYS A 35 43.13 -19.85 17.90
C LYS A 35 42.79 -21.23 17.33
N HIS A 36 41.54 -21.66 17.48
CA HIS A 36 40.90 -22.45 16.45
C HIS A 36 40.42 -21.46 15.39
N ASN A 37 41.28 -21.22 14.39
CA ASN A 37 40.84 -20.75 13.09
C ASN A 37 39.85 -21.80 12.54
N LYS A 38 38.59 -21.76 12.96
CA LYS A 38 37.51 -22.32 12.18
C LYS A 38 37.50 -21.51 10.91
N LYS A 39 37.89 -22.15 9.80
CA LYS A 39 37.55 -21.67 8.46
C LYS A 39 36.09 -21.27 8.51
N ASP A 40 35.77 -20.01 8.24
CA ASP A 40 34.41 -19.59 7.94
C ASP A 40 33.89 -20.53 6.85
N THR A 41 33.08 -21.49 7.26
CA THR A 41 32.61 -22.55 6.40
C THR A 41 31.63 -21.93 5.41
N ASN A 42 31.84 -22.16 4.13
CA ASN A 42 31.03 -21.77 2.95
C ASN A 42 29.48 -21.86 3.16
N ILE A 43 29.05 -22.68 4.12
CA ILE A 43 27.67 -22.85 4.57
C ILE A 43 27.07 -21.55 5.17
N ASP A 44 27.81 -20.82 6.01
CA ASP A 44 27.28 -19.61 6.67
C ASP A 44 27.08 -18.46 5.69
N GLN A 45 27.99 -18.32 4.71
CA GLN A 45 27.84 -17.34 3.63
C GLN A 45 26.61 -17.64 2.75
N SER A 46 26.35 -18.91 2.43
CA SER A 46 25.15 -19.28 1.65
C SER A 46 23.84 -19.01 2.37
N LYS A 47 23.79 -19.17 3.70
CA LYS A 47 22.58 -18.92 4.50
C LYS A 47 22.31 -17.43 4.69
N ASN A 48 23.35 -16.61 4.87
CA ASN A 48 23.20 -15.15 4.92
C ASN A 48 22.64 -14.60 3.60
N LYS A 49 23.15 -15.09 2.47
CA LYS A 49 22.63 -14.73 1.15
C LYS A 49 21.15 -15.07 0.97
N ILE A 50 20.69 -16.20 1.53
CA ILE A 50 19.28 -16.57 1.48
C ILE A 50 18.43 -15.58 2.28
N VAL A 51 18.86 -15.17 3.47
CA VAL A 51 18.13 -14.18 4.29
C VAL A 51 18.03 -12.85 3.55
N GLU A 52 19.13 -12.39 2.94
CA GLU A 52 19.16 -11.19 2.10
C GLU A 52 18.18 -11.27 0.92
N GLU A 53 17.98 -12.44 0.33
CA GLU A 53 17.01 -12.64 -0.75
C GLU A 53 15.55 -12.51 -0.27
N PHE A 54 15.24 -12.90 0.96
CA PHE A 54 13.91 -12.68 1.55
C PHE A 54 13.70 -11.22 1.94
N ASP A 55 14.74 -10.57 2.48
CA ASP A 55 14.72 -9.14 2.77
C ASP A 55 14.45 -8.33 1.52
N LYS A 56 15.14 -8.66 0.43
CA LYS A 56 14.90 -8.05 -0.87
C LYS A 56 13.44 -8.18 -1.32
N ILE A 57 12.79 -9.32 -1.12
CA ILE A 57 11.36 -9.47 -1.47
C ILE A 57 10.49 -8.54 -0.63
N SER A 58 10.80 -8.39 0.66
CA SER A 58 10.07 -7.46 1.52
C SER A 58 10.29 -6.02 1.08
N ASP A 59 11.53 -5.64 0.77
CA ASP A 59 11.89 -4.27 0.40
C ASP A 59 11.30 -3.90 -0.97
N ASP A 60 11.46 -4.76 -1.98
CA ASP A 60 10.90 -4.57 -3.32
C ASP A 60 9.36 -4.39 -3.22
N PHE A 61 8.68 -5.21 -2.40
CA PHE A 61 7.23 -5.10 -2.19
C PHE A 61 6.84 -3.81 -1.45
N SER A 62 7.61 -3.41 -0.43
CA SER A 62 7.37 -2.16 0.29
C SER A 62 7.51 -0.94 -0.62
N ASP A 63 8.49 -0.93 -1.54
CA ASP A 63 8.68 0.13 -2.52
C ASP A 63 7.52 0.21 -3.52
N ASP A 64 7.03 -0.94 -3.99
CA ASP A 64 5.83 -1.01 -4.83
C ASP A 64 4.59 -0.47 -4.10
N ILE A 65 4.40 -0.83 -2.83
CA ILE A 65 3.30 -0.29 -2.00
C ILE A 65 3.43 1.21 -1.79
N ASN A 66 4.64 1.74 -1.58
CA ASN A 66 4.87 3.18 -1.46
C ASN A 66 4.52 3.92 -2.74
N THR A 67 4.86 3.34 -3.90
CA THR A 67 4.47 3.88 -5.20
C THR A 67 2.94 3.91 -5.34
N ILE A 68 2.26 2.81 -4.99
CA ILE A 68 0.79 2.72 -5.01
C ILE A 68 0.14 3.72 -4.05
N LYS A 69 0.70 3.94 -2.86
CA LYS A 69 0.23 4.97 -1.90
C LYS A 69 0.29 6.35 -2.54
N GLN A 70 1.40 6.69 -3.19
CA GLN A 70 1.53 7.97 -3.88
C GLN A 70 0.52 8.11 -5.02
N THR A 71 0.38 7.08 -5.86
CA THR A 71 -0.61 7.09 -6.95
C THR A 71 -2.02 7.32 -6.42
N ILE A 72 -2.44 6.62 -5.35
CA ILE A 72 -3.76 6.82 -4.76
C ILE A 72 -3.89 8.22 -4.18
N LYS A 73 -2.85 8.75 -3.52
CA LYS A 73 -2.84 10.12 -3.02
C LYS A 73 -3.05 11.13 -4.14
N ASP A 74 -2.37 10.95 -5.27
CA ASP A 74 -2.51 11.81 -6.45
C ASP A 74 -3.94 11.74 -7.02
N LEU A 75 -4.61 10.58 -7.00
CA LEU A 75 -6.02 10.48 -7.37
C LEU A 75 -6.92 11.37 -6.51
N PHE A 76 -6.70 11.42 -5.19
CA PHE A 76 -7.46 12.31 -4.31
C PHE A 76 -7.13 13.78 -4.57
N LEU A 77 -5.85 14.11 -4.75
CA LEU A 77 -5.40 15.49 -5.00
C LEU A 77 -5.98 16.05 -6.31
N ASP A 78 -6.06 15.25 -7.37
CA ASP A 78 -6.68 15.64 -8.63
C ASP A 78 -8.17 15.97 -8.47
N VAL A 79 -8.88 15.20 -7.63
CA VAL A 79 -10.29 15.48 -7.31
C VAL A 79 -10.38 16.74 -6.46
N GLU A 80 -9.55 16.89 -5.43
CA GLU A 80 -9.50 18.07 -4.56
C GLU A 80 -9.28 19.36 -5.36
N ALA A 81 -8.27 19.39 -6.24
CA ALA A 81 -7.95 20.52 -7.10
C ALA A 81 -9.14 20.90 -8.02
N SER A 82 -9.98 19.93 -8.39
CA SER A 82 -11.17 20.20 -9.20
C SER A 82 -12.29 20.91 -8.41
N PHE A 83 -12.22 20.91 -7.08
CA PHE A 83 -13.23 21.49 -6.18
C PHE A 83 -12.72 22.62 -5.28
N GLU A 84 -11.43 22.98 -5.36
CA GLU A 84 -10.81 24.03 -4.55
C GLU A 84 -11.60 25.35 -4.63
N ASP A 85 -11.95 25.78 -5.85
CA ASP A 85 -12.76 26.99 -6.09
C ASP A 85 -14.29 26.78 -5.88
N THR A 86 -14.71 25.61 -5.40
CA THR A 86 -16.13 25.23 -5.29
C THR A 86 -16.55 25.03 -3.84
N SER A 87 -15.76 24.32 -3.03
CA SER A 87 -16.10 24.08 -1.63
C SER A 87 -14.92 23.59 -0.79
N ASP A 88 -14.53 24.40 0.20
CA ASP A 88 -13.56 24.01 1.24
C ASP A 88 -13.96 22.74 2.00
N ASP A 89 -15.27 22.52 2.20
CA ASP A 89 -15.78 21.38 2.96
C ASP A 89 -15.59 20.07 2.18
N VAL A 90 -15.74 20.11 0.85
CA VAL A 90 -15.48 18.97 -0.03
C VAL A 90 -13.99 18.65 -0.05
N VAL A 91 -13.13 19.66 -0.15
CA VAL A 91 -11.67 19.48 -0.11
C VAL A 91 -11.25 18.84 1.22
N LYS A 92 -11.72 19.37 2.35
CA LYS A 92 -11.45 18.78 3.68
C LYS A 92 -11.95 17.33 3.78
N LEU A 93 -13.11 17.02 3.21
CA LEU A 93 -13.66 15.67 3.20
C LEU A 93 -12.78 14.70 2.39
N LEU A 94 -12.39 15.09 1.17
CA LEU A 94 -11.51 14.30 0.30
C LEU A 94 -10.13 14.08 0.94
N SER A 95 -9.57 15.12 1.57
CA SER A 95 -8.31 15.01 2.29
C SER A 95 -8.41 14.01 3.43
N LYS A 96 -9.51 14.04 4.19
CA LYS A 96 -9.79 13.06 5.23
C LYS A 96 -9.94 11.64 4.65
N TYR A 97 -10.63 11.50 3.52
CA TYR A 97 -10.82 10.22 2.85
C TYR A 97 -9.50 9.61 2.37
N SER A 98 -8.53 10.43 1.97
CA SER A 98 -7.22 9.99 1.47
C SER A 98 -6.37 9.22 2.49
N PHE A 99 -6.58 9.42 3.80
CA PHE A 99 -5.81 8.74 4.85
C PHE A 99 -6.17 7.25 5.00
N VAL A 100 -7.44 6.88 4.84
CA VAL A 100 -7.87 5.50 5.12
C VAL A 100 -7.26 4.50 4.12
N PRO A 101 -7.21 4.74 2.80
CA PRO A 101 -6.48 3.88 1.87
C PRO A 101 -5.01 3.71 2.25
N GLU A 102 -4.34 4.79 2.68
CA GLU A 102 -2.96 4.74 3.14
C GLU A 102 -2.79 3.80 4.33
N GLU A 103 -3.65 3.90 5.33
CA GLU A 103 -3.68 2.99 6.48
C GLU A 103 -3.86 1.53 6.05
N LYS A 104 -4.74 1.25 5.10
CA LYS A 104 -4.95 -0.12 4.59
C LYS A 104 -3.73 -0.66 3.83
N LEU A 105 -3.04 0.18 3.07
CA LEU A 105 -1.83 -0.19 2.36
C LEU A 105 -0.66 -0.45 3.32
N ASN A 106 -0.54 0.35 4.38
CA ASN A 106 0.43 0.12 5.45
C ASN A 106 0.18 -1.22 6.17
N ILE A 107 -1.09 -1.64 6.31
CA ILE A 107 -1.43 -2.97 6.84
C ILE A 107 -0.97 -4.08 5.88
N ILE A 108 -1.21 -3.92 4.57
CA ILE A 108 -0.76 -4.89 3.54
C ILE A 108 0.76 -5.07 3.59
N ASP A 109 1.50 -3.96 3.60
CA ASP A 109 2.97 -3.96 3.71
C ASP A 109 3.45 -4.64 4.99
N GLY A 110 2.88 -4.23 6.14
CA GLY A 110 3.22 -4.79 7.44
C GLY A 110 2.96 -6.31 7.56
N ILE A 111 1.90 -6.82 6.91
CA ILE A 111 1.58 -8.26 6.89
C ILE A 111 2.67 -9.05 6.16
N ILE A 112 3.09 -8.60 4.97
CA ILE A 112 4.14 -9.28 4.20
C ILE A 112 5.47 -9.26 4.96
N ARG A 113 5.87 -8.09 5.44
CA ARG A 113 7.13 -7.94 6.19
C ARG A 113 7.15 -8.84 7.43
N SER A 114 6.09 -8.81 8.24
CA SER A 114 5.98 -9.66 9.43
C SER A 114 5.99 -11.15 9.09
N PHE A 115 5.35 -11.54 7.98
CA PHE A 115 5.35 -12.92 7.53
C PHE A 115 6.76 -13.38 7.12
N ILE A 116 7.47 -12.57 6.33
CA ILE A 116 8.84 -12.86 5.91
C ILE A 116 9.78 -13.01 7.10
N GLU A 117 9.73 -12.07 8.05
CA GLU A 117 10.51 -12.15 9.30
C GLU A 117 10.23 -13.45 10.07
N SER A 118 8.96 -13.84 10.19
CA SER A 118 8.59 -15.09 10.86
C SER A 118 9.12 -16.34 10.15
N LYS A 119 9.33 -16.28 8.82
CA LYS A 119 9.84 -17.40 8.03
C LYS A 119 11.36 -17.53 8.09
N LYS A 120 12.10 -16.45 8.33
CA LYS A 120 13.58 -16.49 8.48
C LYS A 120 14.02 -17.53 9.51
N THR A 121 13.30 -17.66 10.63
CA THR A 121 13.63 -18.66 11.67
C THR A 121 13.52 -20.10 11.16
N HIS A 122 12.55 -20.39 10.28
CA HIS A 122 12.34 -21.73 9.71
C HIS A 122 13.30 -22.05 8.55
N ILE A 123 13.83 -21.02 7.89
CA ILE A 123 14.75 -21.14 6.75
C ILE A 123 16.10 -21.74 7.16
N PHE A 124 16.63 -21.40 8.35
CA PHE A 124 17.95 -21.89 8.80
C PHE A 124 18.09 -23.41 8.89
N ASN A 125 16.95 -24.11 9.07
CA ASN A 125 16.88 -25.56 9.27
C ASN A 125 16.29 -26.31 8.06
N SER A 126 15.99 -25.61 6.97
CA SER A 126 15.33 -26.17 5.80
C SER A 126 16.30 -26.47 4.64
N PRO A 127 16.02 -27.47 3.79
CA PRO A 127 16.80 -27.70 2.56
C PRO A 127 16.66 -26.53 1.56
N ASN A 128 17.72 -26.21 0.81
CA ASN A 128 17.71 -25.12 -0.18
C ASN A 128 16.56 -25.23 -1.21
N ALA A 129 16.22 -26.45 -1.64
CA ALA A 129 15.09 -26.66 -2.56
C ALA A 129 13.75 -26.22 -1.95
N TYR A 130 13.53 -26.49 -0.65
CA TYR A 130 12.34 -26.03 0.06
C TYR A 130 12.34 -24.52 0.23
N ILE A 131 13.48 -23.93 0.58
CA ILE A 131 13.66 -22.48 0.72
C ILE A 131 13.32 -21.76 -0.60
N ASN A 132 13.84 -22.24 -1.73
CA ASN A 132 13.55 -21.66 -3.04
C ASN A 132 12.06 -21.74 -3.40
N GLN A 133 11.42 -22.88 -3.11
CA GLN A 133 9.99 -23.05 -3.34
C GLN A 133 9.14 -22.13 -2.44
N GLN A 134 9.56 -21.92 -1.19
CA GLN A 134 8.93 -20.98 -0.26
C GLN A 134 9.05 -19.54 -0.77
N LYS A 135 10.26 -19.15 -1.18
CA LYS A 135 10.55 -17.84 -1.77
C LYS A 135 9.65 -17.53 -2.97
N GLU A 136 9.54 -18.48 -3.89
CA GLU A 136 8.66 -18.37 -5.07
C GLU A 136 7.19 -18.22 -4.68
N LYS A 137 6.71 -19.01 -3.70
CA LYS A 137 5.33 -18.89 -3.20
C LYS A 137 5.05 -17.53 -2.58
N ILE A 138 5.97 -16.98 -1.79
CA ILE A 138 5.81 -15.64 -1.21
C ILE A 138 5.76 -14.60 -2.32
N LYS A 139 6.71 -14.64 -3.26
CA LYS A 139 6.73 -13.71 -4.41
C LYS A 139 5.43 -13.76 -5.20
N ASN A 140 4.89 -14.96 -5.48
CA ASN A 140 3.61 -15.10 -6.16
C ASN A 140 2.42 -14.48 -5.40
N VAL A 141 2.47 -14.46 -4.06
CA VAL A 141 1.46 -13.76 -3.25
C VAL A 141 1.64 -12.25 -3.33
N CYS A 142 2.88 -11.75 -3.31
CA CYS A 142 3.18 -10.33 -3.55
C CYS A 142 2.66 -9.89 -4.92
N ASP A 143 3.04 -10.58 -5.99
CA ASP A 143 2.64 -10.29 -7.38
C ASP A 143 1.11 -10.31 -7.54
N PHE A 144 0.44 -11.29 -6.93
CA PHE A 144 -1.03 -11.35 -6.91
C PHE A 144 -1.65 -10.12 -6.24
N THR A 145 -1.08 -9.69 -5.11
CA THR A 145 -1.58 -8.56 -4.33
C THR A 145 -1.38 -7.25 -5.10
N LEU A 146 -0.20 -7.03 -5.67
CA LEU A 146 0.10 -5.87 -6.51
C LEU A 146 -0.80 -5.81 -7.74
N LYS A 147 -1.04 -6.96 -8.40
CA LYS A 147 -1.97 -7.03 -9.53
C LYS A 147 -3.38 -6.58 -9.15
N LYS A 148 -3.88 -7.00 -7.98
CA LYS A 148 -5.20 -6.59 -7.47
C LYS A 148 -5.24 -5.10 -7.14
N LEU A 149 -4.18 -4.55 -6.53
CA LEU A 149 -4.06 -3.12 -6.26
C LEU A 149 -4.05 -2.29 -7.55
N ASN A 150 -3.27 -2.69 -8.56
CA ASN A 150 -3.21 -2.00 -9.84
C ASN A 150 -4.57 -2.00 -10.56
N SER A 151 -5.31 -3.11 -10.54
CA SER A 151 -6.69 -3.13 -11.06
C SER A 151 -7.62 -2.20 -10.28
N LEU A 152 -7.44 -2.11 -8.96
CA LEU A 152 -8.23 -1.22 -8.12
C LEU A 152 -7.91 0.26 -8.37
N ILE A 153 -6.64 0.60 -8.63
CA ILE A 153 -6.20 1.95 -9.05
C ILE A 153 -6.88 2.33 -10.37
N GLN A 154 -6.84 1.47 -11.38
CA GLN A 154 -7.46 1.75 -12.69
C GLN A 154 -8.97 2.00 -12.58
N ILE A 155 -9.67 1.24 -11.72
CA ILE A 155 -11.09 1.49 -11.43
C ILE A 155 -11.28 2.87 -10.81
N ASN A 156 -10.40 3.26 -9.88
CA ASN A 156 -10.50 4.55 -9.21
C ASN A 156 -10.03 5.74 -10.06
N GLU A 157 -9.15 5.54 -11.05
CA GLU A 157 -8.85 6.54 -12.09
C GLU A 157 -10.08 6.87 -12.95
N LEU A 158 -10.86 5.83 -13.29
CA LEU A 158 -12.13 6.02 -13.99
C LEU A 158 -13.16 6.72 -13.09
N ASN A 159 -13.25 6.33 -11.81
CA ASN A 159 -14.13 6.99 -10.85
C ASN A 159 -13.75 8.46 -10.65
N LYS A 160 -12.45 8.76 -10.50
CA LYS A 160 -11.91 10.12 -10.48
C LYS A 160 -12.40 10.91 -11.69
N SER A 161 -12.20 10.36 -12.89
CA SER A 161 -12.62 10.98 -14.14
C SER A 161 -14.14 11.24 -14.14
N HIS A 162 -14.94 10.29 -13.69
CA HIS A 162 -16.39 10.44 -13.60
C HIS A 162 -16.81 11.55 -12.62
N ILE A 163 -16.18 11.62 -11.44
CA ILE A 163 -16.44 12.66 -10.44
C ILE A 163 -16.12 14.04 -11.02
N ILE A 164 -14.94 14.20 -11.63
CA ILE A 164 -14.50 15.47 -12.23
C ILE A 164 -15.38 15.86 -13.42
N LEU A 165 -15.83 14.93 -14.25
CA LEU A 165 -16.73 15.25 -15.35
C LEU A 165 -18.10 15.70 -14.85
N LYS A 166 -18.66 14.98 -13.88
CA LYS A 166 -20.00 15.22 -13.37
C LYS A 166 -20.09 16.51 -12.57
N TYR A 167 -19.10 16.80 -11.72
CA TYR A 167 -19.14 17.93 -10.78
C TYR A 167 -17.93 18.88 -10.89
N GLY A 168 -16.83 18.52 -11.53
CA GLY A 168 -15.72 19.45 -11.73
C GLY A 168 -16.06 20.60 -12.69
N LYS A 169 -15.19 21.62 -12.73
CA LYS A 169 -15.28 22.76 -13.65
C LYS A 169 -13.90 23.15 -14.19
N GLY A 170 -13.87 24.06 -15.17
CA GLY A 170 -12.63 24.65 -15.68
C GLY A 170 -11.71 23.68 -16.44
N GLU A 171 -10.40 23.93 -16.34
CA GLU A 171 -9.36 23.19 -17.06
C GLU A 171 -9.29 21.71 -16.66
N ALA A 172 -9.51 21.38 -15.38
CA ALA A 172 -9.50 19.99 -14.93
C ALA A 172 -10.56 19.14 -15.66
N LYS A 173 -11.79 19.67 -15.80
CA LYS A 173 -12.86 19.01 -16.56
C LYS A 173 -12.50 18.87 -18.05
N ARG A 174 -11.90 19.90 -18.65
CA ARG A 174 -11.46 19.86 -20.06
C ARG A 174 -10.38 18.80 -20.30
N GLY A 175 -9.38 18.73 -19.42
CA GLY A 175 -8.32 17.72 -19.50
C GLY A 175 -8.84 16.30 -19.37
N VAL A 176 -9.83 16.07 -18.50
CA VAL A 176 -10.48 14.76 -18.37
C VAL A 176 -11.33 14.42 -19.59
N LEU A 177 -12.07 15.38 -20.17
CA LEU A 177 -12.83 15.16 -21.41
C LEU A 177 -11.94 14.69 -22.56
N GLU A 178 -10.80 15.35 -22.75
CA GLU A 178 -9.84 14.97 -23.78
C GLU A 178 -9.24 13.58 -23.53
N SER A 179 -8.88 13.30 -22.28
CA SER A 179 -8.40 11.98 -21.87
C SER A 179 -9.44 10.88 -22.14
N ILE A 180 -10.72 11.14 -21.86
CA ILE A 180 -11.81 10.20 -22.15
C ILE A 180 -12.03 10.05 -23.65
N ARG A 181 -11.97 11.12 -24.47
CA ARG A 181 -12.10 11.02 -25.93
C ARG A 181 -11.05 10.13 -26.56
N ASN A 182 -9.82 10.17 -26.05
CA ASN A 182 -8.70 9.40 -26.57
C ASN A 182 -8.53 8.03 -25.90
N ASN A 183 -9.43 7.64 -24.99
CA ASN A 183 -9.35 6.36 -24.28
C ASN A 183 -10.02 5.24 -25.09
N ASP A 184 -9.21 4.28 -25.56
CA ASP A 184 -9.67 3.08 -26.28
C ASP A 184 -9.94 1.88 -25.36
N ASN A 185 -9.58 1.97 -24.08
CA ASN A 185 -9.73 0.89 -23.10
C ASN A 185 -11.12 0.86 -22.44
N ILE A 186 -11.94 1.89 -22.64
CA ILE A 186 -13.32 1.95 -22.13
C ILE A 186 -14.34 1.61 -23.21
N SER A 187 -15.47 1.04 -22.81
CA SER A 187 -16.54 0.70 -23.76
C SER A 187 -17.11 1.96 -24.43
N LYS A 188 -17.50 1.85 -25.70
CA LYS A 188 -18.13 2.96 -26.45
C LYS A 188 -19.36 3.52 -25.72
N ASN A 189 -20.15 2.65 -25.09
CA ASN A 189 -21.33 3.06 -24.32
C ASN A 189 -20.94 3.92 -23.12
N LEU A 190 -19.96 3.47 -22.31
CA LEU A 190 -19.48 4.24 -21.17
C LEU A 190 -18.85 5.56 -21.60
N LYS A 191 -18.08 5.55 -22.68
CA LYS A 191 -17.49 6.76 -23.29
C LYS A 191 -18.56 7.79 -23.63
N LEU A 192 -19.63 7.35 -24.31
CA LEU A 192 -20.76 8.22 -24.65
C LEU A 192 -21.47 8.77 -23.41
N GLU A 193 -21.70 7.94 -22.38
CA GLU A 193 -22.30 8.40 -21.12
C GLU A 193 -21.46 9.46 -20.41
N LEU A 194 -20.13 9.27 -20.35
CA LEU A 194 -19.21 10.23 -19.72
C LEU A 194 -19.12 11.55 -20.50
N LEU A 195 -19.15 11.51 -21.83
CA LEU A 195 -19.07 12.71 -22.66
C LEU A 195 -20.34 13.58 -22.62
N LYS A 196 -21.47 13.06 -22.12
CA LYS A 196 -22.69 13.88 -21.91
C LYS A 196 -22.46 15.06 -20.96
N TYR A 197 -21.51 14.93 -20.05
CA TYR A 197 -21.20 15.99 -19.09
C TYR A 197 -20.44 17.18 -19.70
N GLU A 198 -19.99 17.11 -20.96
CA GLU A 198 -19.33 18.23 -21.65
C GLU A 198 -20.21 19.49 -21.67
N ASN A 199 -21.51 19.32 -21.92
CA ASN A 199 -22.47 20.41 -22.04
C ASN A 199 -23.12 20.81 -20.71
N VAL A 200 -22.73 20.19 -19.60
CA VAL A 200 -23.28 20.47 -18.27
C VAL A 200 -22.42 21.53 -17.57
N SER A 201 -23.00 22.71 -17.34
CA SER A 201 -22.40 23.78 -16.55
C SER A 201 -22.62 23.53 -15.07
N ASN A 202 -21.54 23.60 -14.29
CA ASN A 202 -21.49 23.22 -12.88
C ASN A 202 -21.38 24.45 -11.96
N GLN A 203 -22.11 25.53 -12.28
CA GLN A 203 -22.05 26.79 -11.51
C GLN A 203 -22.62 26.67 -10.09
N ASP A 204 -23.69 25.87 -9.89
CA ASP A 204 -24.40 25.74 -8.61
C ASP A 204 -24.51 24.28 -8.15
N ILE A 205 -23.37 23.65 -7.84
CA ILE A 205 -23.36 22.28 -7.34
C ILE A 205 -23.88 22.22 -5.91
N ARG A 206 -24.91 21.40 -5.69
CA ARG A 206 -25.33 21.02 -4.34
C ARG A 206 -24.31 20.06 -3.75
N ILE A 207 -23.59 20.51 -2.73
CA ILE A 207 -22.57 19.72 -2.02
C ILE A 207 -23.14 18.36 -1.54
N SER A 208 -24.41 18.33 -1.11
CA SER A 208 -25.07 17.08 -0.72
C SER A 208 -25.12 16.05 -1.85
N GLU A 209 -25.44 16.47 -3.08
CA GLU A 209 -25.49 15.56 -4.23
C GLU A 209 -24.11 15.05 -4.63
N LEU A 210 -23.06 15.87 -4.45
CA LEU A 210 -21.68 15.43 -4.64
C LEU A 210 -21.29 14.40 -3.57
N ILE A 211 -21.58 14.67 -2.30
CA ILE A 211 -21.29 13.74 -1.19
C ILE A 211 -22.02 12.41 -1.40
N ASP A 212 -23.30 12.45 -1.75
CA ASP A 212 -24.12 11.27 -2.02
C ASP A 212 -23.58 10.45 -3.21
N PHE A 213 -22.92 11.11 -4.17
CA PHE A 213 -22.30 10.45 -5.32
C PHE A 213 -20.94 9.83 -5.00
N ILE A 214 -20.07 10.53 -4.26
CA ILE A 214 -18.71 10.05 -3.98
C ILE A 214 -18.67 9.01 -2.85
N THR A 215 -19.62 9.06 -1.91
CA THR A 215 -19.61 8.19 -0.73
C THR A 215 -19.69 6.70 -1.10
N PRO A 216 -20.63 6.24 -1.95
CA PRO A 216 -20.67 4.83 -2.35
C PRO A 216 -19.41 4.36 -3.10
N ILE A 217 -18.81 5.25 -3.90
CA ILE A 217 -17.56 4.98 -4.62
C ILE A 217 -16.42 4.74 -3.62
N TYR A 218 -16.30 5.64 -2.64
CA TYR A 218 -15.29 5.55 -1.60
C TYR A 218 -15.47 4.32 -0.72
N GLU A 219 -16.70 4.04 -0.26
CA GLU A 219 -17.00 2.87 0.57
C GLU A 219 -16.68 1.56 -0.14
N ASP A 220 -17.00 1.44 -1.44
CA ASP A 220 -16.64 0.28 -2.26
C ASP A 220 -15.12 0.13 -2.39
N PHE A 221 -14.39 1.24 -2.58
CA PHE A 221 -12.92 1.22 -2.62
C PHE A 221 -12.31 0.71 -1.31
N ILE A 222 -12.75 1.24 -0.17
CA ILE A 222 -12.28 0.80 1.15
C ILE A 222 -12.62 -0.66 1.40
N LYS A 223 -13.84 -1.08 1.06
CA LYS A 223 -14.26 -2.48 1.18
C LYS A 223 -13.33 -3.42 0.41
N LYS A 224 -13.01 -3.09 -0.84
CA LYS A 224 -12.09 -3.88 -1.68
C LYS A 224 -10.68 -3.96 -1.11
N LEU A 225 -10.19 -2.89 -0.47
CA LEU A 225 -8.90 -2.93 0.24
C LEU A 225 -8.94 -3.86 1.47
N VAL A 226 -10.04 -3.84 2.22
CA VAL A 226 -10.24 -4.76 3.36
C VAL A 226 -10.33 -6.21 2.90
N ASP A 227 -11.07 -6.48 1.82
CA ASP A 227 -11.17 -7.82 1.24
C ASP A 227 -9.80 -8.31 0.75
N LEU A 228 -8.98 -7.42 0.17
CA LEU A 228 -7.61 -7.74 -0.24
C LEU A 228 -6.69 -8.08 0.94
N ILE A 229 -6.80 -7.36 2.06
CA ILE A 229 -6.08 -7.69 3.31
C ILE A 229 -6.43 -9.10 3.77
N ASN A 230 -7.71 -9.46 3.75
CA ASN A 230 -8.17 -10.79 4.15
C ASN A 230 -7.64 -11.87 3.18
N ASP A 231 -7.72 -11.63 1.87
CA ASP A 231 -7.20 -12.54 0.84
C ASP A 231 -5.69 -12.77 0.98
N LEU A 232 -4.93 -11.71 1.28
CA LEU A 232 -3.50 -11.77 1.55
C LEU A 232 -3.21 -12.70 2.74
N GLN A 233 -3.87 -12.49 3.87
CA GLN A 233 -3.71 -13.33 5.06
C GLN A 233 -4.05 -14.80 4.78
N ILE A 234 -5.15 -15.06 4.07
CA ILE A 234 -5.57 -16.42 3.68
C ILE A 234 -4.50 -17.09 2.80
N LYS A 235 -3.94 -16.36 1.84
CA LYS A 235 -2.91 -16.88 0.94
C LYS A 235 -1.60 -17.18 1.66
N LEU A 236 -1.14 -16.28 2.52
CA LEU A 236 0.06 -16.48 3.33
C LEU A 236 -0.08 -17.67 4.29
N ASN A 237 -1.25 -17.84 4.92
CA ASN A 237 -1.52 -18.97 5.81
C ASN A 237 -1.51 -20.33 5.09
N LYS A 238 -1.76 -20.36 3.77
CA LYS A 238 -1.67 -21.58 2.95
C LYS A 238 -0.24 -21.94 2.55
N ILE A 239 0.72 -21.05 2.76
CA ILE A 239 2.13 -21.34 2.52
C ILE A 239 2.64 -22.22 3.69
N PRO A 240 3.11 -23.45 3.41
CA PRO A 240 3.51 -24.38 4.46
C PRO A 240 4.59 -23.80 5.38
N LYS A 241 4.58 -24.23 6.65
CA LYS A 241 5.59 -23.87 7.64
C LYS A 241 6.86 -24.65 7.36
#